data_AF-A0A6B0ZAH9-F1
#
_entry.id   AF-A0A6B0ZAH9-F1
#
_cell.length_a   1.000
_cell.length_b   1.000
_cell.length_c   1.000
_cell.angle_alpha   90.00
_cell.angle_beta   90.00
_cell.angle_gamma   90.00
#
_symmetry.space_group_name_H-M   'P 1'
#
loop_
_entity.id
_entity.type
_entity.pdbx_description
1 polymer ?
#
loop_
_entity_poly.entity_id
_entity_poly.type
_entity_poly.pdbx_seq_one_letter_code
_entity_poly.pdbx_strand_id
1 'polypeptide(L)'
;MADESEERKRLEEIFEINRRFVDLIAQLDGEAAESKYGLPEELCREIRALTDSQRDLVASVPLLLVTVTRGAVEKAETVRDSEEGEDRGMLGNEAAEQVFGAALMTWLTQDAQQKHTLSSLWLGAAGQEGEPVRNLNFGDIQGLAPHSGSILKARFADRPKVWSELLEAARSDDPQRQHLARLAVLPHSYPIRGNTGPGSWRKRRR
;
A
#
# COMPACT_ATOMS: atom_id res chain seq x y z
N MET A 1 17.30 24.40 2.62
CA MET A 1 16.11 25.13 2.13
C MET A 1 15.47 24.47 0.90
N ALA A 2 16.21 23.89 -0.05
CA ALA A 2 15.60 23.12 -1.16
C ALA A 2 15.04 21.74 -0.69
N ASP A 3 15.68 21.12 0.30
CA ASP A 3 15.36 19.77 0.81
C ASP A 3 13.98 19.70 1.51
N GLU A 4 13.69 20.64 2.41
CA GLU A 4 12.40 20.70 3.15
C GLU A 4 11.18 20.94 2.25
N SER A 5 11.38 21.59 1.09
CA SER A 5 10.31 21.83 0.12
C SER A 5 9.95 20.57 -0.66
N GLU A 6 10.96 19.76 -1.04
CA GLU A 6 10.76 18.49 -1.74
C GLU A 6 10.19 17.43 -0.79
N GLU A 7 10.65 17.39 0.46
CA GLU A 7 10.07 16.50 1.48
C GLU A 7 8.60 16.80 1.75
N ARG A 8 8.24 18.09 1.88
CA ARG A 8 6.83 18.49 2.06
C ARG A 8 5.98 18.06 0.87
N LYS A 9 6.46 18.31 -0.35
CA LYS A 9 5.78 17.88 -1.58
C LYS A 9 5.60 16.36 -1.61
N ARG A 10 6.60 15.62 -1.17
CA ARG A 10 6.52 14.14 -1.12
C ARG A 10 5.48 13.64 -0.12
N LEU A 11 5.40 14.27 1.05
CA LEU A 11 4.37 13.97 2.04
C LEU A 11 2.96 14.28 1.52
N GLU A 12 2.80 15.34 0.73
CA GLU A 12 1.54 15.69 0.07
C GLU A 12 1.15 14.64 -0.98
N GLU A 13 2.09 14.20 -1.82
CA GLU A 13 1.86 13.10 -2.77
C GLU A 13 1.46 11.79 -2.05
N ILE A 14 2.13 11.45 -0.95
CA ILE A 14 1.80 10.26 -0.13
C ILE A 14 0.39 10.41 0.45
N PHE A 15 0.04 11.58 0.98
CA PHE A 15 -1.30 11.85 1.48
C PHE A 15 -2.35 11.66 0.39
N GLU A 16 -2.14 12.20 -0.82
CA GLU A 16 -3.07 12.06 -1.93
C GLU A 16 -3.25 10.59 -2.34
N ILE A 17 -2.15 9.83 -2.45
CA ILE A 17 -2.19 8.40 -2.78
C ILE A 17 -2.95 7.62 -1.70
N ASN A 18 -2.62 7.86 -0.43
CA ASN A 18 -3.30 7.23 0.70
C ASN A 18 -4.79 7.57 0.73
N ARG A 19 -5.14 8.83 0.50
CA ARG A 19 -6.53 9.29 0.52
C ARG A 19 -7.35 8.60 -0.55
N ARG A 20 -6.80 8.48 -1.77
CA ARG A 20 -7.44 7.75 -2.87
C ARG A 20 -7.55 6.25 -2.60
N PHE A 21 -6.55 5.64 -1.98
CA PHE A 21 -6.65 4.24 -1.57
C PHE A 21 -7.76 4.01 -0.53
N VAL A 22 -7.85 4.89 0.48
CA VAL A 22 -8.92 4.84 1.48
C VAL A 22 -10.30 5.05 0.84
N ASP A 23 -10.42 5.95 -0.13
CA ASP A 23 -11.66 6.14 -0.91
C ASP A 23 -12.05 4.87 -1.68
N LEU A 24 -11.10 4.20 -2.33
CA LEU A 24 -11.36 2.93 -3.02
C LEU A 24 -11.92 1.89 -2.07
N ILE A 25 -11.30 1.70 -0.90
CA ILE A 25 -11.81 0.77 0.12
C ILE A 25 -13.23 1.16 0.57
N ALA A 26 -13.47 2.46 0.78
CA ALA A 26 -14.76 2.98 1.21
C ALA A 26 -15.88 2.84 0.15
N GLN A 27 -15.53 2.60 -1.11
CA GLN A 27 -16.48 2.40 -2.21
C GLN A 27 -16.75 0.92 -2.52
N LEU A 28 -16.02 0.00 -1.88
CA LEU A 28 -16.22 -1.44 -2.05
C LEU A 28 -17.36 -1.97 -1.17
N ASP A 29 -18.15 -2.87 -1.75
CA ASP A 29 -19.22 -3.59 -1.08
C ASP A 29 -18.70 -4.90 -0.45
N GLY A 30 -18.73 -4.98 0.88
CA GLY A 30 -18.54 -6.23 1.65
C GLY A 30 -17.27 -7.04 1.33
N GLU A 31 -17.44 -8.37 1.22
CA GLU A 31 -16.40 -9.40 1.04
C GLU A 31 -15.44 -9.17 -0.16
N ALA A 32 -15.81 -8.29 -1.09
CA ALA A 32 -14.95 -7.89 -2.21
C ALA A 32 -13.67 -7.19 -1.72
N ALA A 33 -13.73 -6.43 -0.61
CA ALA A 33 -12.57 -5.69 -0.11
C ALA A 33 -11.51 -6.58 0.55
N GLU A 34 -11.93 -7.60 1.29
CA GLU A 34 -11.02 -8.56 1.92
C GLU A 34 -10.28 -9.40 0.88
N SER A 35 -11.01 -9.94 -0.09
CA SER A 35 -10.41 -10.70 -1.19
C SER A 35 -9.47 -9.84 -2.06
N LYS A 36 -9.82 -8.58 -2.32
CA LYS A 36 -9.01 -7.66 -3.12
C LYS A 36 -7.77 -7.16 -2.37
N TYR A 37 -7.95 -6.50 -1.23
CA TYR A 37 -6.86 -5.79 -0.56
C TYR A 37 -6.27 -6.51 0.64
N GLY A 38 -6.86 -7.62 1.10
CA GLY A 38 -6.36 -8.40 2.24
C GLY A 38 -6.74 -7.83 3.61
N LEU A 39 -7.66 -6.87 3.68
CA LEU A 39 -8.15 -6.32 4.94
C LEU A 39 -9.39 -7.08 5.42
N PRO A 40 -9.46 -7.46 6.70
CA PRO A 40 -10.69 -7.98 7.31
C PRO A 40 -11.92 -7.10 7.02
N GLU A 41 -13.06 -7.73 6.72
CA GLU A 41 -14.32 -7.04 6.41
C GLU A 41 -14.76 -6.07 7.53
N GLU A 42 -14.45 -6.35 8.79
CA GLU A 42 -14.72 -5.42 9.90
C GLU A 42 -14.00 -4.08 9.70
N LEU A 43 -12.73 -4.11 9.31
CA LEU A 43 -11.95 -2.91 9.05
C LEU A 43 -12.44 -2.16 7.81
N CYS A 44 -12.84 -2.88 6.77
CA CYS A 44 -13.42 -2.28 5.57
C CYS A 44 -14.74 -1.56 5.88
N ARG A 45 -15.61 -2.16 6.69
CA ARG A 45 -16.85 -1.54 7.18
C ARG A 45 -16.56 -0.30 8.01
N GLU A 46 -15.54 -0.37 8.87
CA GLU A 46 -15.10 0.74 9.68
C GLU A 46 -14.58 1.92 8.85
N ILE A 47 -13.83 1.66 7.78
CA ILE A 47 -13.36 2.67 6.81
C ILE A 47 -14.54 3.31 6.08
N ARG A 48 -15.53 2.51 5.65
CA ARG A 48 -16.77 3.00 5.02
C ARG A 48 -17.52 4.00 5.90
N ALA A 49 -17.55 3.73 7.21
CA ALA A 49 -18.25 4.56 8.19
C ALA A 49 -17.53 5.88 8.55
N LEU A 50 -16.29 6.08 8.10
CA LEU A 50 -15.55 7.32 8.38
C LEU A 50 -16.13 8.52 7.62
N THR A 51 -16.11 9.69 8.27
CA THR A 51 -16.30 10.97 7.59
C THR A 51 -15.10 11.32 6.71
N ASP A 52 -15.25 12.29 5.80
CA ASP A 52 -14.13 12.72 4.96
C ASP A 52 -12.94 13.24 5.77
N SER A 53 -13.20 14.02 6.84
CA SER A 53 -12.14 14.49 7.74
C SER A 53 -11.43 13.35 8.47
N GLN A 54 -12.14 12.29 8.84
CA GLN A 54 -11.54 11.12 9.48
C GLN A 54 -10.71 10.30 8.48
N ARG A 55 -11.14 10.22 7.22
CA ARG A 55 -10.35 9.60 6.15
C ARG A 55 -9.08 10.41 5.85
N ASP A 56 -9.13 11.74 5.92
CA ASP A 56 -7.94 12.59 5.80
C ASP A 56 -6.95 12.31 6.95
N LEU A 57 -7.43 12.10 8.18
CA LEU A 57 -6.58 11.72 9.31
C LEU A 57 -5.87 10.38 9.07
N VAL A 58 -6.59 9.37 8.59
CA VAL A 58 -5.99 8.07 8.21
C VAL A 58 -4.98 8.25 7.08
N ALA A 59 -5.31 9.04 6.05
CA ALA A 59 -4.46 9.25 4.89
C ALA A 59 -3.16 10.03 5.22
N SER A 60 -3.18 10.84 6.27
CA SER A 60 -2.04 11.67 6.70
C SER A 60 -0.89 10.92 7.37
N VAL A 61 -0.90 9.58 7.35
CA VAL A 61 0.26 8.80 7.77
C VAL A 61 1.45 9.05 6.83
N PRO A 62 2.69 9.15 7.36
CA PRO A 62 3.88 9.44 6.57
C PRO A 62 4.43 8.18 5.86
N LEU A 63 3.55 7.33 5.33
CA LEU A 63 3.91 6.12 4.58
C LEU A 63 2.75 5.68 3.71
N LEU A 64 3.03 4.96 2.63
CA LEU A 64 1.98 4.41 1.79
C LEU A 64 1.15 3.37 2.56
N LEU A 65 -0.18 3.48 2.51
CA LEU A 65 -1.11 2.48 3.04
C LEU A 65 -1.39 1.34 2.07
N VAL A 66 -0.80 1.39 0.88
CA VAL A 66 -0.93 0.41 -0.19
C VAL A 66 0.43 -0.12 -0.60
N THR A 67 0.47 -1.36 -1.08
CA THR A 67 1.63 -1.96 -1.69
C THR A 67 1.25 -2.67 -2.99
N VAL A 68 2.22 -2.76 -3.90
CA VAL A 68 2.11 -3.53 -5.15
C VAL A 68 2.88 -4.83 -4.92
N THR A 69 2.19 -5.97 -5.00
CA THR A 69 2.81 -7.28 -4.71
C THR A 69 3.45 -7.90 -5.96
N ARG A 70 4.76 -8.17 -5.90
CA ARG A 70 5.52 -8.73 -7.03
C ARG A 70 4.97 -10.08 -7.50
N GLY A 71 4.62 -10.97 -6.57
CA GLY A 71 4.06 -12.28 -6.91
C GLY A 71 2.68 -12.20 -7.58
N ALA A 72 1.96 -11.10 -7.43
CA ALA A 72 0.72 -10.85 -8.17
C ALA A 72 0.99 -10.24 -9.56
N VAL A 73 2.04 -9.42 -9.70
CA VAL A 73 2.51 -8.93 -11.01
C VAL A 73 2.94 -10.09 -11.91
N GLU A 74 3.78 -11.00 -11.40
CA GLU A 74 4.26 -12.16 -12.17
C GLU A 74 3.09 -13.07 -12.61
N LYS A 75 2.05 -13.22 -11.76
CA LYS A 75 0.82 -13.93 -12.12
C LYS A 75 -0.01 -13.16 -13.15
N ALA A 76 -0.16 -11.85 -13.00
CA ALA A 76 -0.91 -11.03 -13.93
C ALA A 76 -0.26 -11.01 -15.33
N GLU A 77 1.07 -11.00 -15.42
CA GLU A 77 1.80 -11.15 -16.68
C GLU A 77 1.51 -12.50 -17.35
N THR A 78 1.42 -13.60 -16.60
CA THR A 78 1.05 -14.91 -17.18
C THR A 78 -0.40 -14.99 -17.67
N VAL A 79 -1.31 -14.25 -17.04
CA VAL A 79 -2.72 -14.16 -17.47
C VAL A 79 -2.84 -13.25 -18.70
N ARG A 80 -2.07 -12.17 -18.78
CA ARG A 80 -1.99 -11.28 -19.95
C ARG A 80 -1.63 -12.05 -21.23
N ASP A 81 -0.68 -12.97 -21.14
CA ASP A 81 -0.28 -13.80 -22.29
C ASP A 81 -1.38 -14.83 -22.70
N SER A 82 -2.41 -15.01 -21.88
CA SER A 82 -3.50 -15.97 -22.08
C SER A 82 -4.84 -15.34 -22.48
N GLU A 83 -5.05 -14.05 -22.20
CA GLU A 83 -6.33 -13.34 -22.41
C GLU A 83 -6.22 -12.25 -23.50
N GLU A 84 -5.86 -12.63 -24.73
CA GLU A 84 -6.15 -11.81 -25.91
C GLU A 84 -7.64 -11.97 -26.28
N GLY A 85 -8.49 -11.11 -25.72
CA GLY A 85 -9.83 -10.86 -26.27
C GLY A 85 -11.01 -11.19 -25.37
N GLU A 86 -11.21 -10.42 -24.31
CA GLU A 86 -12.56 -10.19 -23.78
C GLU A 86 -12.72 -8.70 -23.45
N ASP A 87 -13.56 -8.02 -24.24
CA ASP A 87 -14.00 -6.64 -24.02
C ASP A 87 -14.96 -6.63 -22.81
N ARG A 88 -14.39 -6.58 -21.60
CA ARG A 88 -15.16 -6.49 -20.35
C ARG A 88 -15.54 -5.04 -20.13
N GLY A 89 -16.83 -4.75 -20.29
CA GLY A 89 -17.40 -3.45 -19.95
C GLY A 89 -17.07 -3.09 -18.50
N MET A 90 -16.21 -2.10 -18.31
CA MET A 90 -15.77 -1.68 -16.97
C MET A 90 -16.96 -1.15 -16.17
N LEU A 91 -17.19 -1.75 -15.02
CA LEU A 91 -18.00 -1.12 -13.98
C LEU A 91 -17.19 0.06 -13.39
N GLY A 92 -17.86 1.16 -13.02
CA GLY A 92 -17.19 2.42 -12.67
C GLY A 92 -16.13 2.32 -11.55
N ASN A 93 -16.31 1.40 -10.59
CA ASN A 93 -15.34 1.16 -9.51
C ASN A 93 -14.07 0.46 -10.01
N GLU A 94 -14.19 -0.41 -11.02
CA GLU A 94 -13.03 -1.07 -11.63
C GLU A 94 -12.20 -0.06 -12.40
N ALA A 95 -12.83 0.85 -13.14
CA ALA A 95 -12.12 1.92 -13.84
C ALA A 95 -11.30 2.82 -12.89
N ALA A 96 -11.89 3.22 -11.75
CA ALA A 96 -11.20 4.02 -10.74
C ALA A 96 -10.01 3.27 -10.12
N GLU A 97 -10.18 1.98 -9.82
CA GLU A 97 -9.12 1.11 -9.30
C GLU A 97 -7.97 0.95 -10.30
N GLN A 98 -8.27 0.77 -11.60
CA GLN A 98 -7.27 0.64 -12.65
C GLN A 98 -6.46 1.92 -12.85
N VAL A 99 -7.12 3.08 -12.89
CA VAL A 99 -6.46 4.39 -12.98
C VAL A 99 -5.56 4.62 -11.76
N PHE A 100 -6.05 4.29 -10.57
CA PHE A 100 -5.27 4.39 -9.34
C PHE A 100 -4.04 3.46 -9.38
N GLY A 101 -4.21 2.20 -9.77
CA GLY A 101 -3.10 1.24 -9.87
C GLY A 101 -2.04 1.68 -10.87
N ALA A 102 -2.45 2.16 -12.05
CA ALA A 102 -1.54 2.71 -13.06
C ALA A 102 -0.76 3.92 -12.54
N ALA A 103 -1.44 4.85 -11.87
CA ALA A 103 -0.82 6.03 -11.27
C ALA A 103 0.18 5.65 -10.16
N LEU A 104 -0.19 4.71 -9.28
CA LEU A 104 0.68 4.22 -8.22
C LEU A 104 1.94 3.55 -8.79
N MET A 105 1.80 2.65 -9.76
CA MET A 105 2.94 1.98 -10.41
C MET A 105 3.87 3.00 -11.11
N THR A 106 3.29 4.01 -11.75
CA THR A 106 4.05 5.12 -12.36
C THR A 106 4.84 5.87 -11.30
N TRP A 107 4.19 6.26 -10.20
CA TRP A 107 4.83 6.99 -9.10
C TRP A 107 5.96 6.17 -8.46
N LEU A 108 5.74 4.87 -8.21
CA LEU A 108 6.76 3.97 -7.66
C LEU A 108 7.97 3.83 -8.58
N THR A 109 7.73 3.78 -9.90
CA THR A 109 8.81 3.70 -10.91
C THR A 109 9.62 5.00 -10.94
N GLN A 110 8.95 6.15 -10.88
CA GLN A 110 9.61 7.45 -10.81
C GLN A 110 10.42 7.62 -9.51
N ASP A 111 9.85 7.20 -8.38
CA ASP A 111 10.55 7.22 -7.09
C ASP A 111 11.82 6.35 -7.12
N ALA A 112 11.72 5.14 -7.66
CA ALA A 112 12.85 4.22 -7.79
C ALA A 112 13.99 4.78 -8.64
N GLN A 113 13.69 5.59 -9.65
CA GLN A 113 14.69 6.25 -10.50
C GLN A 113 15.41 7.40 -9.80
N GLN A 114 14.72 8.12 -8.91
CA GLN A 114 15.26 9.29 -8.23
C GLN A 114 16.18 8.96 -7.03
N LYS A 115 16.26 7.68 -6.63
CA LYS A 115 17.17 7.16 -5.56
C LYS A 115 17.11 7.98 -4.26
N HIS A 116 15.91 8.38 -3.84
CA HIS A 116 15.76 9.12 -2.59
C HIS A 116 16.16 8.25 -1.39
N THR A 117 16.98 8.82 -0.51
CA THR A 117 17.44 8.16 0.71
C THR A 117 16.29 7.79 1.65
N LEU A 118 15.21 8.57 1.61
CA LEU A 118 14.01 8.36 2.43
C LEU A 118 12.95 7.47 1.75
N SER A 119 13.11 7.03 0.49
CA SER A 119 12.14 6.13 -0.16
C SER A 119 11.82 4.91 0.70
N SER A 120 12.83 4.35 1.38
CA SER A 120 12.65 3.21 2.29
C SER A 120 11.73 3.50 3.49
N LEU A 121 11.64 4.76 3.93
CA LEU A 121 10.80 5.18 5.05
C LEU A 121 9.32 5.25 4.63
N TRP A 122 9.03 5.84 3.47
CA TRP A 122 7.65 5.99 2.97
C TRP A 122 7.11 4.72 2.33
N LEU A 123 7.96 4.00 1.59
CA LEU A 123 7.62 2.71 0.97
C LEU A 123 7.56 1.59 2.00
N GLY A 124 8.12 1.79 3.20
CA GLY A 124 8.40 0.69 4.11
C GLY A 124 9.38 -0.31 3.51
N ALA A 125 9.89 -1.18 4.37
CA ALA A 125 10.89 -2.13 3.97
C ALA A 125 10.24 -3.44 3.56
N ALA A 126 10.68 -3.92 2.40
CA ALA A 126 10.24 -5.14 1.74
C ALA A 126 10.44 -6.37 2.65
N GLY A 127 9.44 -6.73 3.42
CA GLY A 127 9.36 -8.04 4.07
C GLY A 127 8.63 -9.02 3.15
N GLN A 128 9.35 -10.02 2.64
CA GLN A 128 8.94 -11.28 1.96
C GLN A 128 7.90 -11.25 0.81
N GLU A 129 7.00 -10.27 0.70
CA GLU A 129 5.96 -10.18 -0.35
C GLU A 129 5.93 -8.81 -1.07
N GLY A 130 6.78 -7.87 -0.66
CA GLY A 130 6.73 -6.46 -1.09
C GLY A 130 8.06 -5.92 -1.60
N GLU A 131 8.83 -6.69 -2.39
CA GLU A 131 9.87 -6.02 -3.19
C GLU A 131 9.17 -5.03 -4.13
N PRO A 132 9.54 -3.73 -4.11
CA PRO A 132 8.97 -2.77 -5.03
C PRO A 132 9.20 -3.27 -6.45
N VAL A 133 8.14 -3.25 -7.27
CA VAL A 133 8.23 -3.66 -8.66
C VAL A 133 9.16 -2.68 -9.37
N ARG A 134 10.39 -3.12 -9.61
CA ARG A 134 11.43 -2.31 -10.25
C ARG A 134 11.36 -2.52 -11.75
N ASN A 135 11.65 -1.45 -12.50
CA ASN A 135 11.80 -1.46 -13.95
C ASN A 135 10.52 -1.71 -14.75
N LEU A 136 9.35 -1.34 -14.22
CA LEU A 136 8.14 -1.30 -15.03
C LEU A 136 8.31 -0.26 -16.14
N ASN A 137 8.05 -0.67 -17.38
CA ASN A 137 7.92 0.23 -18.51
C ASN A 137 6.43 0.59 -18.73
N PHE A 138 6.18 1.53 -19.64
CA PHE A 138 4.83 1.99 -19.95
C PHE A 138 3.89 0.86 -20.42
N GLY A 139 4.38 -0.08 -21.23
CA GLY A 139 3.62 -1.24 -21.68
C GLY A 139 3.30 -2.21 -20.54
N ASP A 140 4.21 -2.39 -19.60
CA ASP A 140 3.95 -3.21 -18.41
C ASP A 140 2.84 -2.58 -17.55
N ILE A 141 2.91 -1.26 -17.33
CA ILE A 141 1.89 -0.52 -16.56
C ILE A 141 0.52 -0.62 -17.23
N GLN A 142 0.44 -0.45 -18.56
CA GLN A 142 -0.82 -0.60 -19.30
C GLN A 142 -1.39 -2.02 -19.21
N GLY A 143 -0.54 -3.04 -19.30
CA GLY A 143 -0.96 -4.44 -19.20
C GLY A 143 -1.37 -4.84 -17.78
N LEU A 144 -0.76 -4.25 -16.75
CA LEU A 144 -1.05 -4.58 -15.35
C LEU A 144 -2.22 -3.78 -14.78
N ALA A 145 -2.51 -2.60 -15.32
CA ALA A 145 -3.58 -1.73 -14.82
C ALA A 145 -4.93 -2.44 -14.71
N PRO A 146 -5.42 -3.21 -15.71
CA PRO A 146 -6.65 -4.00 -15.59
C PRO A 146 -6.68 -4.99 -14.42
N HIS A 147 -5.52 -5.46 -13.98
CA HIS A 147 -5.37 -6.43 -12.90
C HIS A 147 -5.09 -5.78 -11.53
N SER A 148 -5.26 -4.46 -11.40
CA SER A 148 -4.93 -3.70 -10.19
C SER A 148 -5.56 -4.29 -8.92
N GLY A 149 -6.83 -4.74 -8.96
CA GLY A 149 -7.49 -5.36 -7.81
C GLY A 149 -6.85 -6.65 -7.29
N SER A 150 -6.04 -7.33 -8.11
CA SER A 150 -5.29 -8.53 -7.70
C SER A 150 -3.86 -8.22 -7.24
N ILE A 151 -3.31 -7.08 -7.67
CA ILE A 151 -1.91 -6.69 -7.43
C ILE A 151 -1.77 -5.78 -6.21
N LEU A 152 -2.75 -4.89 -6.02
CA LEU A 152 -2.80 -3.94 -4.91
C LEU A 152 -3.18 -4.67 -3.62
N LYS A 153 -2.42 -4.45 -2.56
CA LYS A 153 -2.72 -4.93 -1.21
C LYS A 153 -2.63 -3.78 -0.22
N ALA A 154 -3.49 -3.80 0.79
CA ALA A 154 -3.34 -2.91 1.92
C ALA A 154 -2.05 -3.25 2.66
N ARG A 155 -1.26 -2.22 2.96
CA ARG A 155 -0.11 -2.37 3.85
C ARG A 155 -0.62 -2.74 5.23
N PHE A 156 0.11 -3.59 5.95
CA PHE A 156 -0.29 -4.09 7.27
C PHE A 156 -1.57 -4.94 7.26
N ALA A 157 -1.95 -5.50 6.10
CA ALA A 157 -3.01 -6.52 6.02
C ALA A 157 -2.75 -7.70 6.98
N ASP A 158 -1.48 -8.08 7.15
CA ASP A 158 -1.01 -9.11 8.10
C ASP A 158 -1.05 -8.65 9.57
N ARG A 159 -1.29 -7.36 9.83
CA ARG A 159 -1.31 -6.74 11.16
C ARG A 159 -2.57 -5.87 11.35
N PRO A 160 -3.77 -6.48 11.44
CA PRO A 160 -5.03 -5.75 11.58
C PRO A 160 -5.07 -4.74 12.73
N LYS A 161 -4.33 -5.00 13.82
CA LYS A 161 -4.24 -4.09 14.97
C LYS A 161 -3.72 -2.70 14.61
N VAL A 162 -2.78 -2.60 13.66
CA VAL A 162 -2.24 -1.30 13.20
C VAL A 162 -3.35 -0.49 12.53
N TRP A 163 -4.17 -1.14 11.70
CA TRP A 163 -5.34 -0.51 11.10
C TRP A 163 -6.38 -0.13 12.14
N SER A 164 -6.73 -1.02 13.08
CA SER A 164 -7.67 -0.70 14.16
C SER A 164 -7.23 0.53 14.94
N GLU A 165 -5.95 0.62 15.33
CA GLU A 165 -5.42 1.78 16.07
C GLU A 165 -5.51 3.09 15.27
N LEU A 166 -5.23 3.05 13.95
CA LEU A 166 -5.40 4.21 13.07
C LEU A 166 -6.86 4.65 12.97
N LEU A 167 -7.78 3.71 12.80
CA LEU A 167 -9.22 3.99 12.67
C LEU A 167 -9.81 4.52 13.99
N GLU A 168 -9.43 3.93 15.12
CA GLU A 168 -9.82 4.42 16.44
C GLU A 168 -9.29 5.82 16.70
N ALA A 169 -8.02 6.09 16.35
CA ALA A 169 -7.43 7.41 16.52
C ALA A 169 -8.10 8.44 15.63
N ALA A 170 -8.43 8.11 14.38
CA ALA A 170 -9.14 9.00 13.47
C ALA A 170 -10.53 9.38 14.00
N ARG A 171 -11.21 8.48 14.72
CA ARG A 171 -12.51 8.75 15.36
C ARG A 171 -12.40 9.47 16.71
N SER A 172 -11.21 9.56 17.28
CA SER A 172 -10.98 10.23 18.56
C SER A 172 -10.99 11.74 18.38
N ASP A 173 -11.58 12.49 19.30
CA ASP A 173 -11.50 13.96 19.32
C ASP A 173 -10.18 14.50 19.92
N ASP A 174 -9.21 13.62 20.19
CA ASP A 174 -7.93 13.95 20.82
C ASP A 174 -6.85 14.12 19.75
N PRO A 175 -6.37 15.36 19.50
CA PRO A 175 -5.34 15.63 18.50
C PRO A 175 -4.00 14.94 18.80
N GLN A 176 -3.69 14.74 20.09
CA GLN A 176 -2.44 14.09 20.49
C GLN A 176 -2.51 12.60 20.16
N ARG A 177 -3.62 11.92 20.45
CA ARG A 177 -3.86 10.53 20.05
C ARG A 177 -3.81 10.37 18.53
N GLN A 178 -4.46 11.26 17.78
CA GLN A 178 -4.41 11.28 16.32
C GLN A 178 -2.97 11.44 15.80
N HIS A 179 -2.18 12.34 16.39
CA HIS A 179 -0.78 12.53 16.00
C HIS A 179 0.10 11.32 16.32
N LEU A 180 -0.02 10.76 17.53
CA LEU A 180 0.77 9.60 17.95
C LEU A 180 0.45 8.36 17.12
N ALA A 181 -0.82 8.08 16.83
CA ALA A 181 -1.20 6.94 15.98
C ALA A 181 -0.58 7.04 14.58
N ARG A 182 -0.52 8.25 14.01
CA ARG A 182 0.12 8.48 12.71
C ARG A 182 1.64 8.29 12.73
N LEU A 183 2.29 8.51 13.86
CA LEU A 183 3.72 8.25 13.99
C LEU A 183 4.02 6.80 14.38
N ALA A 184 3.09 6.14 15.07
CA ALA A 184 3.20 4.75 15.51
C ALA A 184 3.28 3.75 14.35
N VAL A 185 2.93 4.16 13.13
CA VAL A 185 3.12 3.33 11.94
C VAL A 185 4.57 3.28 11.45
N LEU A 186 5.42 4.26 11.84
CA LEU A 186 6.81 4.35 11.38
C LEU A 186 7.69 3.18 11.84
N PRO A 187 7.63 2.67 13.09
CA PRO A 187 8.37 1.46 13.47
C PRO A 187 8.03 0.23 12.63
N HIS A 188 6.85 0.20 12.01
CA HIS A 188 6.43 -0.89 11.13
C HIS A 188 7.00 -0.77 9.70
N SER A 189 7.68 0.34 9.38
CA SER A 189 8.33 0.56 8.08
C SER A 189 9.68 -0.16 7.95
N TYR A 190 10.21 -0.78 9.01
CA TYR A 190 11.43 -1.59 8.95
C TYR A 190 11.10 -3.07 9.22
N PRO A 191 11.72 -4.06 8.54
CA PRO A 191 11.77 -5.39 9.09
C PRO A 191 12.49 -5.25 10.42
N ILE A 192 11.79 -5.54 11.50
CA ILE A 192 12.46 -6.00 12.71
C ILE A 192 13.32 -7.16 12.22
N ARG A 193 14.65 -6.99 12.19
CA ARG A 193 15.57 -8.09 11.87
C ARG A 193 15.13 -9.24 12.75
N GLY A 194 14.50 -10.24 12.13
CA GLY A 194 14.13 -11.47 12.80
C GLY A 194 15.39 -11.93 13.50
N ASN A 195 15.30 -12.01 14.82
CA ASN A 195 16.33 -12.46 15.72
C ASN A 195 17.02 -13.65 15.06
N THR A 196 18.24 -13.46 14.54
CA THR A 196 19.07 -14.56 14.09
C THR A 196 19.24 -15.41 15.33
N GLY A 197 18.50 -16.52 15.39
CA GLY A 197 18.53 -17.43 16.52
C GLY A 197 19.98 -17.74 16.91
N PRO A 198 20.28 -17.89 18.20
CA PRO A 198 21.65 -18.03 18.65
C PRO A 198 22.29 -19.28 18.04
N GLY A 199 23.34 -19.05 17.24
CA GLY A 199 24.45 -19.97 17.02
C GLY A 199 24.11 -21.38 16.54
N SER A 200 23.96 -21.57 15.23
CA SER A 200 24.36 -22.85 14.63
C SER A 200 25.89 -22.91 14.54
N TRP A 201 26.54 -23.05 15.69
CA TRP A 201 27.91 -23.55 15.75
C TRP A 201 27.89 -24.96 15.17
N ARG A 202 28.29 -25.08 13.89
CA ARG A 202 28.58 -26.34 13.24
C ARG A 202 29.53 -27.14 14.14
N LYS A 203 29.01 -28.18 14.80
CA LYS A 203 29.83 -29.27 15.31
C LYS A 203 30.49 -29.96 14.10
N ARG A 204 31.74 -29.58 13.79
CA ARG A 204 32.65 -30.52 13.13
C ARG A 204 33.03 -31.59 14.17
N ARG A 205 32.41 -32.75 14.04
CA ARG A 205 32.83 -34.07 14.52
C ARG A 205 32.54 -34.99 13.34
N ARG A 206 33.41 -35.84 12.81
CA ARG A 206 34.77 -36.29 13.12
C ARG A 206 35.50 -36.44 11.79
#